data_AF-A0A1L7NMU2-F1
#
_entry.id   AF-A0A1L7NMU2-F1
#
_cell.length_a   1.000
_cell.length_b   1.000
_cell.length_c   1.000
_cell.angle_alpha   90.00
_cell.angle_beta   90.00
_cell.angle_gamma   90.00
#
_symmetry.space_group_name_H-M   'P 1'
#
loop_
_entity.id
_entity.type
_entity.pdbx_description
1 polymer ?
#
loop_
_entity_poly.entity_id
_entity_poly.type
_entity_poly.pdbx_seq_one_letter_code
_entity_poly.pdbx_strand_id
1 'polypeptide(L)'
;MQIAKDFLILRGIKADGRVSHALERKPLKVATLLDEEQFNRNGHGLLHNRTVFLEDQMHDWAWENGRFRYFSRVAGEADVLIVYELGDVYFCPQCGGKKESLDTQCPSCGHVPGA
;
A
#
# COMPACT_ATOMS: atom_id res chain seq x y z
N MET A 1 6.60 9.42 1.34
CA MET A 1 6.25 8.02 1.64
C MET A 1 4.80 7.82 1.28
N GLN A 2 4.43 6.72 0.62
CA GLN A 2 3.02 6.47 0.29
C GLN A 2 2.31 5.71 1.43
N ILE A 3 1.06 6.06 1.67
CA ILE A 3 0.14 5.35 2.57
C ILE A 3 -1.06 4.86 1.77
N ALA A 4 -1.66 3.74 2.21
CA ALA A 4 -2.95 3.32 1.69
C ALA A 4 -4.07 4.06 2.44
N LYS A 5 -4.88 4.84 1.71
CA LYS A 5 -6.04 5.56 2.26
C LYS A 5 -7.31 4.71 2.21
N ASP A 6 -7.47 3.97 1.12
CA ASP A 6 -8.58 3.06 0.88
C ASP A 6 -8.01 1.74 0.37
N PHE A 7 -8.29 0.66 1.10
CA PHE A 7 -7.72 -0.66 0.84
C PHE A 7 -8.59 -1.79 1.36
N LEU A 8 -8.31 -2.99 0.86
CA LEU A 8 -8.89 -4.26 1.28
C LEU A 8 -7.76 -5.26 1.53
N ILE A 9 -7.85 -6.04 2.60
CA ILE A 9 -6.93 -7.17 2.83
C ILE A 9 -7.66 -8.46 2.50
N LEU A 10 -7.17 -9.17 1.49
CA LEU A 10 -7.59 -10.52 1.16
C LEU A 10 -6.72 -11.51 1.94
N ARG A 11 -7.34 -12.50 2.60
CA ARG A 11 -6.63 -13.44 3.48
C ARG A 11 -6.34 -14.76 2.79
N GLY A 12 -5.14 -15.32 3.02
CA GLY A 12 -4.77 -16.66 2.57
C GLY A 12 -4.93 -16.89 1.06
N ILE A 13 -4.55 -15.89 0.26
CA ILE A 13 -4.68 -15.94 -1.19
C ILE A 13 -3.55 -16.77 -1.77
N LYS A 14 -3.90 -17.81 -2.51
CA LYS A 14 -2.94 -18.63 -3.24
C LYS A 14 -2.45 -17.90 -4.48
N ALA A 15 -1.14 -17.93 -4.70
CA ALA A 15 -0.53 -17.48 -5.94
C ALA A 15 -0.77 -18.52 -7.04
N ASP A 16 -1.97 -18.51 -7.62
CA ASP A 16 -2.39 -19.39 -8.71
C ASP A 16 -3.16 -18.60 -9.76
N GLY A 17 -2.63 -18.60 -10.98
CA GLY A 17 -3.24 -17.89 -12.09
C GLY A 17 -4.57 -18.41 -12.60
N ARG A 18 -4.99 -19.58 -12.13
CA ARG A 18 -6.30 -20.18 -12.42
C ARG A 18 -7.35 -19.73 -11.43
N VAL A 19 -6.95 -19.25 -10.25
CA VAL A 19 -7.86 -18.76 -9.22
C VAL A 19 -8.10 -17.28 -9.47
N SER A 20 -9.38 -16.88 -9.40
CA SER A 20 -9.76 -15.47 -9.49
C SER A 20 -10.68 -15.08 -8.35
N HIS A 21 -10.52 -13.86 -7.89
CA HIS A 21 -11.32 -13.24 -6.84
C HIS A 21 -12.13 -12.10 -7.44
N ALA A 22 -13.40 -12.01 -7.07
CA ALA A 22 -14.22 -10.87 -7.47
C ALA A 22 -13.80 -9.64 -6.68
N LEU A 23 -13.51 -8.54 -7.37
CA LEU A 23 -13.28 -7.22 -6.78
C LEU A 23 -14.24 -6.22 -7.38
N GLU A 24 -14.83 -5.37 -6.55
CA GLU A 24 -15.82 -4.36 -6.95
C GLU A 24 -15.23 -3.31 -7.90
N ARG A 25 -13.93 -3.02 -7.78
CA ARG A 25 -13.23 -2.02 -8.59
C ARG A 25 -11.79 -2.44 -8.86
N LYS A 26 -11.18 -1.81 -9.87
CA LYS A 26 -9.79 -2.04 -10.26
C LYS A 26 -8.83 -1.57 -9.15
N PRO A 27 -7.91 -2.42 -8.68
CA PRO A 27 -6.84 -2.01 -7.78
C PRO A 27 -5.92 -0.97 -8.41
N LEU A 28 -5.47 -0.01 -7.60
CA LEU A 28 -4.41 0.93 -7.96
C LEU A 28 -3.02 0.34 -7.67
N LYS A 29 -2.87 -0.33 -6.53
CA LYS A 29 -1.68 -1.12 -6.17
C LYS A 29 -2.09 -2.42 -5.50
N VAL A 30 -1.21 -3.42 -5.60
CA VAL A 30 -1.34 -4.70 -4.92
C VAL A 30 -0.02 -4.99 -4.21
N ALA A 31 -0.10 -5.60 -3.04
CA ALA A 31 1.07 -5.92 -2.26
C ALA A 31 0.84 -7.19 -1.41
N THR A 32 1.86 -8.02 -1.23
CA THR A 32 1.85 -9.03 -0.16
C THR A 32 2.00 -8.31 1.18
N LEU A 33 1.17 -8.63 2.15
CA LEU A 33 1.29 -8.13 3.51
C LEU A 33 2.34 -8.95 4.27
N LEU A 34 3.38 -8.29 4.78
CA LEU A 34 4.48 -8.94 5.50
C LEU A 34 4.33 -8.79 7.02
N ASP A 35 3.95 -7.60 7.47
CA ASP A 35 3.73 -7.27 8.88
C ASP A 35 2.54 -6.30 9.00
N GLU A 36 1.37 -6.86 9.30
CA GLU A 36 0.14 -6.09 9.46
C GLU A 36 0.17 -5.18 10.69
N GLU A 37 0.77 -5.62 11.79
CA GLU A 37 0.82 -4.84 13.02
C GLU A 37 1.66 -3.57 12.80
N GLN A 38 2.80 -3.70 12.14
CA GLN A 38 3.64 -2.56 11.78
C GLN A 38 3.01 -1.71 10.68
N PHE A 39 2.31 -2.31 9.71
CA PHE A 39 1.53 -1.58 8.71
C PHE A 39 0.50 -0.65 9.38
N ASN A 40 -0.29 -1.18 10.31
CA ASN A 40 -1.31 -0.43 11.05
C ASN A 40 -0.69 0.65 11.95
N ARG A 41 0.35 0.31 12.74
CA ARG A 41 1.07 1.28 13.60
C ARG A 41 1.68 2.45 12.82
N ASN A 42 2.07 2.23 11.57
CA ASN A 42 2.65 3.26 10.73
C ASN A 42 1.61 4.16 10.02
N GLY A 43 0.32 3.96 10.29
CA GLY A 43 -0.76 4.66 9.60
C GLY A 43 -0.91 4.18 8.17
N HIS A 44 -0.81 2.87 7.95
CA HIS A 44 -0.94 2.20 6.64
C HIS A 44 0.18 2.57 5.65
N GLY A 45 1.39 2.78 6.16
CA GLY A 45 2.58 3.05 5.36
C GLY A 45 2.98 1.86 4.50
N LEU A 46 3.10 2.09 3.19
CA LEU A 46 3.55 1.11 2.20
C LEU A 46 5.08 1.04 2.18
N LEU A 47 5.67 0.51 3.26
CA LEU A 47 7.11 0.35 3.41
C LEU A 47 7.54 -0.98 2.78
N HIS A 48 8.04 -0.91 1.55
CA HIS A 48 8.48 -2.08 0.80
C HIS A 48 9.56 -2.87 1.57
N ASN A 49 9.43 -4.20 1.61
CA ASN A 49 10.27 -5.15 2.35
C ASN A 49 10.28 -4.95 3.88
N ARG A 50 9.33 -4.19 4.43
CA ARG A 50 9.14 -4.06 5.88
C ARG A 50 7.71 -4.39 6.28
N THR A 51 6.76 -3.60 5.81
CA THR A 51 5.32 -3.81 6.09
C THR A 51 4.66 -4.59 4.96
N VAL A 52 5.10 -4.37 3.72
CA VAL A 52 4.52 -4.95 2.51
C VAL A 52 5.60 -5.32 1.49
N PHE A 53 5.34 -6.29 0.63
CA PHE A 53 6.06 -6.49 -0.63
C PHE A 53 5.19 -5.95 -1.77
N LEU A 54 5.67 -4.98 -2.55
CA LEU A 54 4.89 -4.36 -3.61
C LEU A 54 4.92 -5.25 -4.85
N GLU A 55 3.75 -5.64 -5.32
CA GLU A 55 3.59 -6.61 -6.42
C GLU A 55 3.48 -5.88 -7.75
N ASP A 56 4.19 -6.39 -8.76
CA ASP A 56 4.17 -5.81 -10.09
C ASP A 56 2.95 -6.30 -10.88
N GLN A 57 2.26 -5.39 -11.56
CA GLN A 57 1.06 -5.73 -12.33
C GLN A 57 1.37 -6.58 -13.56
N MET A 58 2.57 -6.49 -14.14
CA MET A 58 2.87 -7.28 -15.33
C MET A 58 3.15 -8.75 -14.99
N HIS A 59 3.66 -9.01 -13.79
CA HIS A 59 4.20 -10.32 -13.44
C HIS A 59 3.47 -11.02 -12.29
N ASP A 60 2.88 -10.28 -11.36
CA ASP A 60 2.46 -10.82 -10.06
C ASP A 60 0.95 -10.77 -9.85
N TRP A 61 0.23 -9.91 -10.59
CA TRP A 61 -1.23 -9.86 -10.51
C TRP A 61 -1.89 -9.27 -11.75
N ALA A 62 -3.15 -9.63 -12.01
CA ALA A 62 -3.94 -9.06 -13.10
C ALA A 62 -5.34 -8.70 -12.63
N TRP A 63 -5.96 -7.72 -13.28
CA TRP A 63 -7.37 -7.41 -13.08
C TRP A 63 -8.05 -7.16 -14.42
N GLU A 64 -9.11 -7.91 -14.69
CA GLU A 64 -9.90 -7.83 -15.92
C GLU A 64 -11.37 -8.07 -15.58
N ASN A 65 -12.27 -7.18 -16.02
CA ASN A 65 -13.73 -7.33 -15.87
C ASN A 65 -14.19 -7.67 -14.44
N GLY A 66 -13.64 -6.99 -13.43
CA GLY A 66 -13.99 -7.23 -12.02
C GLY A 66 -13.35 -8.49 -11.41
N ARG A 67 -12.46 -9.17 -12.13
CA ARG A 67 -11.77 -10.38 -11.68
C ARG A 67 -10.30 -10.09 -11.45
N PHE A 68 -9.88 -10.28 -10.21
CA PHE A 68 -8.50 -10.21 -9.76
C PHE A 68 -7.87 -11.59 -9.78
N ARG A 69 -6.64 -11.68 -10.29
CA ARG A 69 -5.81 -12.89 -10.26
C ARG A 69 -4.48 -12.55 -9.63
N TYR A 70 -3.98 -13.43 -8.77
CA TYR A 70 -2.73 -13.28 -8.05
C TYR A 70 -1.81 -14.45 -8.39
N PHE A 71 -0.61 -14.14 -8.87
CA PHE A 71 0.36 -15.12 -9.38
C PHE A 71 1.70 -15.09 -8.63
N SER A 72 1.87 -14.13 -7.70
CA SER A 72 3.13 -13.73 -7.05
C SER A 72 4.26 -14.74 -7.02
N ARG A 73 5.46 -14.24 -7.30
CA ARG A 73 6.70 -15.04 -7.22
C ARG A 73 7.28 -15.10 -5.81
N VAL A 74 6.70 -14.38 -4.85
CA VAL A 74 7.26 -14.20 -3.51
C VAL A 74 6.73 -15.24 -2.53
N ALA A 75 5.47 -15.62 -2.65
CA ALA A 75 4.82 -16.58 -1.75
C ALA A 75 3.80 -17.43 -2.50
N GLY A 76 3.71 -18.72 -2.17
CA GLY A 76 2.68 -19.61 -2.72
C GLY A 76 1.28 -19.36 -2.15
N GLU A 77 1.20 -18.81 -0.94
CA GLU A 77 -0.02 -18.35 -0.28
C GLU A 77 0.33 -17.18 0.62
N ALA A 78 -0.48 -16.11 0.60
CA ALA A 78 -0.23 -14.91 1.38
C ALA A 78 -1.49 -14.08 1.66
N ASP A 79 -1.40 -13.22 2.67
CA ASP A 79 -2.34 -12.12 2.81
C ASP A 79 -1.98 -11.02 1.82
N VAL A 80 -2.95 -10.58 1.03
CA VAL A 80 -2.76 -9.65 -0.08
C VAL A 80 -3.50 -8.35 0.20
N LEU A 81 -2.75 -7.26 0.24
CA LEU A 81 -3.25 -5.90 0.34
C LEU A 81 -3.61 -5.38 -1.06
N ILE A 82 -4.88 -5.05 -1.25
CA ILE A 82 -5.42 -4.40 -2.42
C ILE A 82 -5.64 -2.93 -2.09
N VAL A 83 -4.92 -2.04 -2.76
CA VAL A 83 -5.00 -0.58 -2.52
C VAL A 83 -5.80 0.06 -3.65
N TYR A 84 -6.80 0.85 -3.28
CA TYR A 84 -7.65 1.59 -4.21
C TYR A 84 -7.31 3.09 -4.23
N GLU A 85 -6.86 3.64 -3.09
CA GLU A 85 -6.45 5.04 -2.98
C GLU A 85 -5.13 5.18 -2.22
N LEU A 86 -4.25 6.05 -2.73
CA LEU A 86 -2.98 6.39 -2.13
C LEU A 86 -3.01 7.80 -1.54
N GLY A 87 -2.31 7.97 -0.42
CA GLY A 87 -1.93 9.26 0.13
C GLY A 87 -0.42 9.41 0.12
N ASP A 88 0.06 10.65 -0.07
CA ASP A 88 1.45 10.98 0.17
C ASP A 88 1.62 11.55 1.58
N VAL A 89 2.63 11.03 2.27
CA VAL A 89 3.11 11.55 3.55
C VAL A 89 4.48 12.14 3.33
N TYR A 90 4.61 13.40 3.71
CA TYR A 90 5.84 14.16 3.71
C TYR A 90 6.39 14.22 5.12
N PHE A 91 7.70 14.45 5.23
CA PHE A 91 8.36 14.64 6.51
C PHE A 91 8.90 16.06 6.57
N CYS A 92 8.68 16.72 7.70
CA CYS A 92 9.24 18.04 7.95
C CYS A 92 10.77 17.94 8.01
N PRO A 93 11.51 18.73 7.22
CA PRO A 93 12.97 18.68 7.22
C PRO A 93 13.58 19.16 8.54
N GLN A 94 12.88 19.96 9.34
CA GLN A 94 13.41 20.48 10.62
C GLN A 94 13.22 19.53 11.79
N CYS A 95 12.06 18.90 11.94
CA CYS A 95 11.74 18.08 13.12
C CYS A 95 11.46 16.61 12.81
N GLY A 96 11.42 16.22 11.52
CA GLY A 96 11.03 14.87 11.11
C GLY A 96 9.53 14.55 11.26
N GLY A 97 8.70 15.51 11.69
CA GLY A 97 7.27 15.31 11.87
C GLY A 97 6.55 15.01 10.55
N LYS A 98 5.58 14.10 10.58
CA LYS A 98 4.75 13.73 9.41
C LYS A 98 3.83 14.90 9.01
N LYS A 99 3.66 15.12 7.71
CA LYS A 99 2.74 16.10 7.10
C LYS A 99 1.99 15.47 5.92
N GLU A 100 0.79 15.98 5.65
CA GLU A 100 -0.04 15.57 4.50
C GLU A 100 0.26 16.37 3.22
N SER A 101 0.95 17.51 3.33
CA SER A 101 1.34 18.35 2.20
C SER A 101 2.66 19.08 2.47
N LEU A 102 3.41 19.36 1.39
CA LEU A 102 4.62 20.18 1.45
C LEU A 102 4.32 21.64 1.77
N ASP A 103 3.18 22.19 1.36
CA ASP A 103 2.90 23.64 1.39
C ASP A 103 2.30 24.12 2.73
N THR A 104 2.09 23.20 3.67
CA THR A 104 1.47 23.49 4.95
C THR A 104 2.50 23.68 6.07
N GLN A 105 2.20 24.62 6.96
CA GLN A 105 2.96 24.79 8.20
C GLN A 105 3.05 23.46 8.95
N CYS A 106 4.23 23.11 9.46
CA CYS A 106 4.40 21.88 10.22
C CYS A 106 3.55 21.91 11.49
N PRO A 107 2.62 20.96 11.69
CA PRO A 107 1.83 20.92 12.92
C PRO A 107 2.68 20.59 14.15
N SER A 108 3.83 19.91 13.97
CA SER A 108 4.69 19.48 15.08
C SER A 108 5.67 20.55 15.56
N CYS A 109 6.21 21.40 14.68
CA CYS A 109 7.23 22.40 15.05
C CYS A 109 6.98 23.81 14.51
N GLY A 110 5.88 24.04 13.80
CA GLY A 110 5.54 25.34 13.23
C GLY A 110 6.36 25.75 12.00
N HIS A 111 7.26 24.90 11.49
CA HIS A 111 8.07 25.22 10.31
C HIS A 111 7.24 25.44 9.04
N VAL A 112 7.42 26.61 8.41
CA VAL A 112 6.81 26.99 7.12
C VAL A 112 7.87 26.82 6.01
N PRO A 113 7.58 26.04 4.95
CA PRO A 113 8.50 25.91 3.83
C PRO A 113 8.62 27.22 3.05
N GLY A 114 9.85 27.68 2.78
CA GLY A 114 10.14 28.87 1.96
C GLY A 114 10.20 30.22 2.69
N ALA A 115 10.15 30.22 4.03
CA ALA A 115 10.45 31.40 4.85
C ALA A 115 11.96 31.54 5.13
#